data_AF-A0A0R0D4K6-F1
#
_entry.id   AF-A0A0R0D4K6-F1
#
_cell.length_a   1.000
_cell.length_b   1.000
_cell.length_c   1.000
_cell.angle_alpha   90.00
_cell.angle_beta   90.00
_cell.angle_gamma   90.00
#
_symmetry.space_group_name_H-M   'P 1'
#
loop_
_entity.id
_entity.type
_entity.pdbx_description
1 polymer ?
#
loop_
_entity_poly.entity_id
_entity_poly.type
_entity_poly.pdbx_seq_one_letter_code
_entity_poly.pdbx_strand_id
1 'polypeptide(L)'
;MSEDAFAGTAVNSPEARAAQRAEFLDARLRKDGCDEATFSRALLLVAELDGLDDVAKACGVGTDFMRRQLNGTRPLHFESVLQVTRALGVQLRVEVKSG
;
A
#
# COMPACT_ATOMS: atom_id res chain seq x y z
N MET A 1 -9.77 36.53 10.96
CA MET A 1 -9.26 35.16 11.04
C MET A 1 -9.17 34.67 9.60
N SER A 2 -7.95 34.58 9.04
CA SER A 2 -7.74 34.37 7.61
C SER A 2 -7.72 32.88 7.23
N GLU A 3 -8.17 32.59 6.02
CA GLU A 3 -8.41 31.27 5.42
C GLU A 3 -7.14 30.39 5.28
N ASP A 4 -5.96 30.97 5.48
CA ASP A 4 -4.66 30.29 5.33
C ASP A 4 -4.35 29.25 6.42
N ALA A 5 -5.15 29.17 7.49
CA ALA A 5 -5.03 28.10 8.48
C ALA A 5 -5.67 26.76 8.02
N PHE A 6 -6.48 26.75 6.94
CA PHE A 6 -7.29 25.59 6.55
C PHE A 6 -6.58 24.65 5.55
N ALA A 7 -5.53 25.11 4.87
CA ALA A 7 -4.89 24.34 3.78
C ALA A 7 -3.71 23.45 4.23
N GLY A 8 -3.02 23.79 5.33
CA GLY A 8 -1.82 23.07 5.77
C GLY A 8 -2.09 21.69 6.39
N THR A 9 -3.29 21.46 6.92
CA THR A 9 -3.68 20.20 7.58
C THR A 9 -4.32 19.20 6.63
N ALA A 10 -4.99 19.69 5.57
CA ALA A 10 -5.71 18.84 4.61
C ALA A 10 -4.78 17.98 3.74
N VAL A 11 -3.58 18.48 3.41
CA VAL A 11 -2.59 17.74 2.58
C VAL A 11 -1.96 16.57 3.35
N ASN A 12 -2.07 16.55 4.68
CA ASN A 12 -1.45 15.55 5.55
C ASN A 12 -2.46 14.72 6.36
N SER A 13 -3.75 14.74 6.01
CA SER A 13 -4.75 13.92 6.70
C SER A 13 -4.48 12.42 6.49
N PRO A 14 -4.87 11.56 7.43
CA PRO A 14 -4.79 10.11 7.24
C PRO A 14 -5.51 9.63 5.97
N GLU A 15 -6.64 10.27 5.64
CA GLU A 15 -7.42 10.00 4.43
C GLU A 15 -6.67 10.36 3.15
N ALA A 16 -6.02 11.54 3.11
CA ALA A 16 -5.21 11.95 1.97
C ALA A 16 -4.03 11.00 1.74
N ARG A 17 -3.40 10.52 2.81
CA ARG A 17 -2.33 9.50 2.74
C ARG A 17 -2.86 8.17 2.22
N ALA A 18 -4.01 7.70 2.73
CA ALA A 18 -4.63 6.46 2.24
C ALA A 18 -5.01 6.56 0.75
N ALA A 19 -5.56 7.71 0.32
CA ALA A 19 -5.88 7.97 -1.08
C ALA A 19 -4.64 7.95 -1.97
N GLN A 20 -3.54 8.60 -1.54
CA GLN A 20 -2.27 8.58 -2.27
C GLN A 20 -1.70 7.17 -2.42
N ARG A 21 -1.80 6.33 -1.38
CA ARG A 21 -1.39 4.92 -1.43
C ARG A 21 -2.23 4.12 -2.40
N ALA A 22 -3.55 4.30 -2.36
CA ALA A 22 -4.48 3.64 -3.26
C ALA A 22 -4.20 4.01 -4.72
N GLU A 23 -4.02 5.30 -5.00
CA GLU A 23 -3.67 5.80 -6.34
C GLU A 23 -2.34 5.21 -6.83
N PHE A 24 -1.31 5.21 -5.97
CA PHE A 24 -0.02 4.63 -6.31
C PHE A 24 -0.11 3.14 -6.62
N LEU A 25 -0.80 2.35 -5.80
CA LEU A 25 -0.94 0.91 -5.99
C LEU A 25 -1.80 0.58 -7.23
N ASP A 26 -2.87 1.34 -7.47
CA ASP A 26 -3.71 1.19 -8.66
C ASP A 26 -2.92 1.50 -9.94
N ALA A 27 -2.13 2.58 -9.95
CA ALA A 27 -1.25 2.91 -11.07
C ALA A 27 -0.21 1.80 -11.35
N ARG A 28 0.25 1.09 -10.32
CA ARG A 28 1.13 -0.08 -10.50
C ARG A 28 0.40 -1.27 -11.10
N LEU A 29 -0.81 -1.58 -10.64
CA LEU A 29 -1.63 -2.68 -11.17
C LEU A 29 -2.02 -2.47 -12.64
N ARG A 30 -2.26 -1.22 -13.04
CA ARG A 30 -2.64 -0.86 -14.41
C ARG A 30 -1.46 -0.80 -15.39
N LYS A 31 -0.22 -0.77 -14.89
CA LYS A 31 0.97 -0.71 -15.74
C LYS A 31 1.17 -2.03 -16.49
N ASP A 32 1.41 -1.94 -17.79
CA ASP A 32 1.78 -3.12 -18.60
C ASP A 32 2.99 -3.84 -18.01
N GLY A 33 2.88 -5.17 -17.92
CA GLY A 33 3.93 -6.02 -17.34
C GLY A 33 4.00 -5.97 -15.80
N CYS A 34 2.93 -5.53 -15.12
CA CYS A 34 2.83 -5.73 -13.67
C CYS A 34 2.82 -7.24 -13.36
N ASP A 35 3.88 -7.67 -12.67
CA ASP A 35 4.10 -9.03 -12.20
C ASP A 35 4.13 -9.07 -10.65
N GLU A 36 4.18 -10.28 -10.09
CA GLU A 36 4.23 -10.47 -8.63
C GLU A 36 5.36 -9.66 -7.98
N ALA A 37 6.56 -9.68 -8.56
CA ALA A 37 7.74 -9.05 -7.97
C ALA A 37 7.70 -7.51 -8.04
N THR A 38 7.11 -6.93 -9.09
CA THR A 38 6.95 -5.47 -9.19
C THR A 38 5.85 -4.97 -8.26
N PHE A 39 4.74 -5.72 -8.13
CA PHE A 39 3.68 -5.35 -7.20
C PHE A 39 4.10 -5.56 -5.73
N SER A 40 4.83 -6.65 -5.42
CA SER A 40 5.35 -6.92 -4.08
C SER A 40 6.26 -5.78 -3.57
N ARG A 41 7.15 -5.27 -4.44
CA ARG A 41 8.05 -4.16 -4.13
C ARG A 41 7.30 -2.84 -3.97
N ALA A 42 6.22 -2.62 -4.73
CA ALA A 42 5.36 -1.47 -4.54
C ALA A 42 4.65 -1.51 -3.19
N LEU A 43 4.13 -2.68 -2.78
CA LEU A 43 3.56 -2.89 -1.45
C LEU A 43 4.59 -2.67 -0.34
N LEU A 44 5.83 -3.17 -0.51
CA LEU A 44 6.91 -2.94 0.45
C LEU A 44 7.18 -1.46 0.64
N LEU A 45 7.33 -0.71 -0.45
CA LEU A 45 7.59 0.73 -0.39
C LEU A 45 6.50 1.46 0.39
N VAL A 46 5.23 1.16 0.09
CA VAL A 46 4.10 1.80 0.79
C VAL A 46 4.07 1.42 2.27
N ALA A 47 4.34 0.16 2.61
CA ALA A 47 4.43 -0.30 3.99
C ALA A 47 5.59 0.34 4.76
N GLU A 48 6.74 0.55 4.13
CA GLU A 48 7.87 1.27 4.73
C GLU A 48 7.55 2.74 4.99
N LEU A 49 6.81 3.39 4.08
CA LEU A 49 6.38 4.78 4.24
C LEU A 49 5.29 4.96 5.32
N ASP A 50 4.47 3.95 5.58
CA ASP A 50 3.45 3.97 6.64
C ASP A 50 4.01 3.55 8.01
N GLY A 51 5.08 2.75 8.03
CA GLY A 51 5.64 2.14 9.23
C GLY A 51 5.53 0.63 9.16
N LEU A 52 6.57 -0.03 8.62
CA LEU A 52 6.54 -1.47 8.33
C LEU A 52 6.24 -2.33 9.58
N ASP A 53 6.72 -1.91 10.75
CA ASP A 53 6.48 -2.62 12.01
C ASP A 53 5.01 -2.62 12.40
N ASP A 54 4.31 -1.49 12.24
CA ASP A 54 2.89 -1.36 12.54
C ASP A 54 2.04 -2.16 11.55
N VAL A 55 2.41 -2.12 10.27
CA VAL A 55 1.77 -2.93 9.22
C VAL A 55 1.96 -4.42 9.48
N ALA A 56 3.18 -4.85 9.84
CA ALA A 56 3.48 -6.24 10.18
C ALA A 56 2.69 -6.73 11.39
N LYS A 57 2.62 -5.89 12.44
CA LYS A 57 1.81 -6.15 13.63
C LYS A 57 0.32 -6.26 13.30
N ALA A 58 -0.22 -5.38 12.45
CA ALA A 58 -1.61 -5.45 11.99
C ALA A 58 -1.90 -6.71 11.16
N CYS A 59 -0.89 -7.26 10.49
CA CYS A 59 -0.97 -8.53 9.76
C CYS A 59 -0.66 -9.77 10.63
N GLY A 60 -0.29 -9.59 11.90
CA GLY A 60 0.02 -10.70 12.81
C GLY A 60 1.32 -11.44 12.48
N VAL A 61 2.25 -10.81 11.75
CA VAL A 61 3.53 -11.40 11.35
C VAL A 61 4.70 -10.56 11.83
N GLY A 62 5.92 -11.14 11.85
CA GLY A 62 7.13 -10.38 12.16
C GLY A 62 7.56 -9.47 11.02
N THR A 63 8.14 -8.30 11.33
CA THR A 63 8.64 -7.33 10.35
C THR A 63 9.62 -7.95 9.35
N ASP A 64 10.59 -8.74 9.82
CA ASP A 64 11.56 -9.41 8.94
C ASP A 64 10.93 -10.47 8.03
N PHE A 65 9.82 -11.08 8.47
CA PHE A 65 9.08 -12.02 7.65
C PHE A 65 8.36 -11.27 6.53
N MET A 66 7.62 -10.21 6.87
CA MET A 66 6.92 -9.36 5.90
C MET A 66 7.91 -8.75 4.89
N ARG A 67 9.03 -8.19 5.36
CA ARG A 67 10.07 -7.62 4.51
C ARG A 67 10.59 -8.64 3.50
N ARG A 68 10.89 -9.86 3.93
CA ARG A 68 11.37 -10.93 3.04
C ARG A 68 10.33 -11.37 2.03
N GLN A 69 9.06 -11.40 2.43
CA GLN A 69 7.96 -11.73 1.54
C GLN A 69 7.74 -10.65 0.48
N LEU A 70 7.62 -9.39 0.89
CA LEU A 70 7.37 -8.29 -0.05
C LEU A 70 8.58 -7.96 -0.93
N ASN A 71 9.81 -8.26 -0.47
CA ASN A 71 11.03 -8.15 -1.28
C ASN A 71 11.26 -9.35 -2.21
N GLY A 72 10.36 -10.35 -2.23
CA GLY A 72 10.47 -11.51 -3.13
C GLY A 72 11.52 -12.55 -2.72
N THR A 73 12.09 -12.46 -1.52
CA THR A 73 12.92 -13.54 -0.94
C THR A 73 12.06 -14.74 -0.52
N ARG A 74 10.75 -14.54 -0.36
CA ARG A 74 9.74 -15.58 -0.19
C ARG A 74 8.57 -15.31 -1.14
N PRO A 75 7.83 -16.35 -1.57
CA PRO A 75 6.65 -16.18 -2.41
C PRO A 75 5.62 -15.23 -1.78
N LEU A 76 5.03 -14.36 -2.61
CA LEU A 76 3.93 -13.52 -2.18
C LEU A 76 2.63 -14.30 -2.29
N HIS A 77 1.95 -14.50 -1.17
CA HIS A 77 0.62 -15.10 -1.18
C HIS A 77 -0.43 -14.01 -1.34
N PHE A 78 -1.50 -14.31 -2.08
CA PHE A 78 -2.60 -13.37 -2.27
C PHE A 78 -3.25 -12.95 -0.94
N GLU A 79 -3.30 -13.85 0.05
CA GLU A 79 -3.71 -13.52 1.42
C GLU A 79 -2.86 -12.38 2.02
N SER A 80 -1.54 -12.46 1.88
CA SER A 80 -0.61 -11.42 2.37
C SER A 80 -0.85 -10.08 1.68
N VAL A 81 -1.19 -10.09 0.38
CA VAL A 81 -1.60 -8.88 -0.34
C VAL A 81 -2.86 -8.25 0.27
N LEU A 82 -3.89 -9.05 0.53
CA LEU A 82 -5.15 -8.56 1.12
C LEU A 82 -4.94 -8.03 2.55
N GLN A 83 -4.12 -8.72 3.35
CA GLN A 83 -3.82 -8.30 4.71
C GLN A 83 -3.06 -6.97 4.74
N VAL A 84 -2.00 -6.84 3.93
CA VAL A 84 -1.19 -5.62 3.85
C VAL A 84 -2.00 -4.45 3.32
N THR A 85 -2.78 -4.64 2.25
CA THR A 85 -3.63 -3.57 1.70
C THR A 85 -4.66 -3.09 2.73
N ARG A 86 -5.30 -4.01 3.48
CA ARG A 86 -6.20 -3.65 4.59
C ARG A 86 -5.48 -2.90 5.72
N ALA A 87 -4.29 -3.34 6.12
CA ALA A 87 -3.50 -2.67 7.15
C ALA A 87 -3.13 -1.23 6.75
N LEU A 88 -2.91 -1.00 5.45
CA LEU A 88 -2.60 0.31 4.87
C LEU A 88 -3.83 1.21 4.67
N GLY A 89 -5.04 0.72 5.00
CA GLY A 89 -6.30 1.44 4.75
C GLY A 89 -6.71 1.48 3.27
N VAL A 90 -6.20 0.56 2.45
CA VAL A 90 -6.47 0.46 1.01
C VAL A 90 -7.39 -0.74 0.73
N GLN A 91 -8.31 -0.56 -0.22
CA GLN A 91 -9.18 -1.64 -0.71
C GLN A 91 -8.84 -1.97 -2.17
N LEU A 92 -8.55 -3.24 -2.45
CA LEU A 92 -8.44 -3.73 -3.83
C LEU A 92 -9.83 -3.88 -4.46
N ARG A 93 -9.97 -3.44 -5.71
CA ARG A 93 -11.22 -3.50 -6.48
C ARG A 93 -11.02 -4.32 -7.74
N VAL A 94 -12.08 -5.02 -8.13
CA VAL A 94 -12.16 -5.72 -9.42
C VAL A 94 -12.94 -4.82 -10.38
N GLU A 95 -12.32 -4.47 -11.50
CA GLU A 95 -12.88 -3.58 -12.51
C GLU A 95 -12.84 -4.26 -13.88
N VAL A 96 -13.73 -3.86 -14.79
CA VAL A 96 -13.65 -4.28 -16.19
C VAL A 96 -12.41 -3.64 -16.81
N LYS A 97 -11.54 -4.44 -17.43
CA LYS A 97 -10.40 -3.91 -18.18
C LYS A 97 -10.95 -3.20 -19.42
N SER A 98 -11.03 -1.87 -19.36
CA SER A 98 -11.22 -1.04 -20.55
C SER A 98 -10.04 -1.30 -21.48
N GLY A 99 -10.34 -1.85 -22.67
CA GLY A 99 -9.34 -2.24 -23.67
C GLY A 99 -8.56 -1.06 -24.23
#